data_AF-A0AAT9M035-F1
#
_entry.id   AF-A0AAT9M035-F1
#
_cell.length_a   1.000
_cell.length_b   1.000
_cell.length_c   1.000
_cell.angle_alpha   90.00
_cell.angle_beta   90.00
_cell.angle_gamma   90.00
#
_symmetry.space_group_name_H-M   'P 1'
#
loop_
_entity.id
_entity.type
_entity.pdbx_description
1 polymer ?
#
loop_
_entity_poly.entity_id
_entity_poly.type
_entity_poly.pdbx_seq_one_letter_code
_entity_poly.pdbx_strand_id
1 'polypeptide(L)'
;MSVPKEKHAERRLPIVDVRDLGLLSADHEAQELQPEGMIDGRQVFKVDDEYLFSNEELISPLQPYAGAWLPRLGGRTAYPLPDRVGEYGTYSEFAKAPKYMAQWVHWKKRAEMVLEGRYHELPAAHFEGIFTLVCNFMCPHCTRRVTRTKWVEGGTWEHNTEVEKKNTMHPVGLRRVIDQLAEHRTDSQMGIVWGGGDPTANPFTYDGMKYARSKGITASFLTNGTFLEVDNCLDADPILIRISLNCGTEEAYRKFHGYPRGWDYFEKVKQNMRTLAKRKLERGARTLVGISLITDERNMEDTVAAAKEIRAVVDEVGPGIDYVIARPVMNYEHFEKNWAQVKDNTKQKAKDLVSEGGEAWQIIKDLDIPLILIKDSYDNRPVEQDYEGTDCLAYGMYGELRHNGDVQLCSDSYGNPEYTIGNLFENTLDEIWTSQRRQQVLDKINEKQCFKTACPHNSRGHHHNRVFHQIERFRREGRLDVVRRWMEDLREVTYPLGHSFFV
;
A
#
# COMPACT_ATOMS: atom_id res chain seq x y z
N MET A 1 -8.55 -18.36 50.91
CA MET A 1 -9.38 -18.87 49.81
C MET A 1 -8.59 -18.70 48.53
N SER A 2 -8.04 -19.81 48.04
CA SER A 2 -7.18 -19.89 46.86
C SER A 2 -8.04 -19.94 45.60
N VAL A 3 -7.92 -18.93 44.74
CA VAL A 3 -8.48 -18.96 43.38
C VAL A 3 -7.57 -19.85 42.53
N PRO A 4 -8.10 -20.83 41.77
CA PRO A 4 -7.28 -21.75 41.00
C PRO A 4 -6.55 -21.02 39.86
N LYS A 5 -5.26 -21.31 39.70
CA LYS A 5 -4.51 -21.02 38.48
C LYS A 5 -5.01 -21.96 37.38
N GLU A 6 -5.94 -21.51 36.55
CA GLU A 6 -6.19 -22.18 35.28
C GLU A 6 -4.96 -22.00 34.37
N LYS A 7 -4.41 -23.12 33.92
CA LYS A 7 -3.40 -23.15 32.87
C LYS A 7 -4.03 -22.53 31.62
N HIS A 8 -3.55 -21.37 31.20
CA HIS A 8 -3.88 -20.79 29.90
C HIS A 8 -3.40 -21.74 28.80
N ALA A 9 -4.29 -22.61 28.32
CA ALA A 9 -4.09 -23.33 27.09
C ALA A 9 -3.95 -22.30 25.95
N GLU A 10 -2.92 -22.48 25.12
CA GLU A 10 -2.74 -21.77 23.86
C GLU A 10 -4.02 -21.91 23.01
N ARG A 11 -4.94 -20.95 23.12
CA ARG A 11 -6.03 -20.80 22.14
C ARG A 11 -5.40 -20.21 20.89
N ARG A 12 -4.81 -21.08 20.06
CA ARG A 12 -4.68 -20.83 18.63
C ARG A 12 -6.07 -20.43 18.14
N LEU A 13 -6.16 -19.38 17.32
CA LEU A 13 -7.34 -19.15 16.50
C LEU A 13 -7.67 -20.51 15.84
N PRO A 14 -8.91 -21.02 15.93
CA PRO A 14 -9.26 -22.22 15.20
C PRO A 14 -9.00 -21.91 13.72
N ILE A 15 -7.98 -22.56 13.15
CA ILE A 15 -7.91 -22.74 11.72
C ILE A 15 -9.14 -23.59 11.44
N VAL A 16 -10.22 -22.97 11.00
CA VAL A 16 -11.38 -23.71 10.51
C VAL A 16 -10.84 -24.52 9.33
N ASP A 17 -10.79 -25.84 9.50
CA ASP A 17 -10.40 -26.75 8.42
C ASP A 17 -11.39 -26.49 7.28
N VAL A 18 -10.87 -26.09 6.12
CA VAL A 18 -11.63 -25.75 4.91
C VAL A 18 -12.59 -26.87 4.48
N ARG A 19 -12.35 -28.11 4.96
CA ARG A 19 -13.17 -29.29 4.70
C ARG A 19 -14.47 -29.34 5.52
N ASP A 20 -14.53 -28.69 6.68
CA ASP A 20 -15.69 -28.72 7.57
C ASP A 20 -16.82 -27.77 7.12
N LEU A 21 -16.58 -26.92 6.12
CA LEU A 21 -17.55 -25.96 5.61
C LEU A 21 -18.40 -26.46 4.43
N GLY A 22 -18.15 -27.67 3.90
CA GLY A 22 -19.03 -28.31 2.90
C GLY A 22 -19.27 -27.52 1.60
N LEU A 23 -18.40 -26.58 1.24
CA LEU A 23 -18.63 -25.58 0.18
C LEU A 23 -17.67 -25.68 -1.03
N LEU A 24 -17.00 -26.81 -1.20
CA LEU A 24 -16.32 -27.16 -2.45
C LEU A 24 -17.05 -28.34 -3.09
N SER A 25 -17.80 -28.10 -4.17
CA SER A 25 -18.09 -29.16 -5.14
C SER A 25 -16.76 -29.55 -5.78
N ALA A 26 -16.48 -30.85 -5.85
CA ALA A 26 -15.21 -31.45 -6.25
C ALA A 26 -14.72 -31.16 -7.69
N ASP A 27 -15.32 -30.21 -8.41
CA ASP A 27 -15.15 -30.08 -9.86
C ASP A 27 -14.29 -28.91 -10.34
N HIS A 28 -13.70 -28.09 -9.45
CA HIS A 28 -12.63 -27.18 -9.85
C HIS A 28 -11.68 -26.91 -8.67
N GLU A 29 -10.89 -27.93 -8.29
CA GLU A 29 -9.58 -27.64 -7.71
C GLU A 29 -8.83 -26.75 -8.70
N ALA A 30 -8.56 -25.49 -8.30
CA ALA A 30 -7.58 -24.71 -9.03
C ALA A 30 -6.29 -25.52 -8.99
N GLN A 31 -5.85 -26.05 -10.13
CA GLN A 31 -4.53 -26.66 -10.20
C GLN A 31 -3.55 -25.62 -9.65
N GLU A 32 -2.90 -25.96 -8.53
CA GLU A 32 -1.79 -25.18 -8.04
C GLU A 32 -0.84 -24.96 -9.21
N LEU A 33 -0.44 -23.71 -9.45
CA LEU A 33 0.59 -23.40 -10.42
C LEU A 33 1.88 -24.04 -9.94
N GLN A 34 2.12 -25.26 -10.41
CA GLN A 34 3.32 -25.99 -10.06
C GLN A 34 4.50 -25.35 -10.80
N PRO A 35 5.58 -24.97 -10.10
CA PRO A 35 6.80 -24.53 -10.74
C PRO A 35 7.31 -25.63 -11.69
N GLU A 36 7.43 -25.34 -12.99
CA GLU A 36 7.89 -26.33 -13.99
C GLU A 36 9.43 -26.38 -14.06
N GLY A 37 10.12 -25.43 -13.43
CA GLY A 37 11.57 -25.41 -13.29
C GLY A 37 12.18 -24.01 -13.37
N MET A 38 13.49 -23.97 -13.59
CA MET A 38 14.25 -22.76 -13.84
C MET A 38 14.65 -22.71 -15.32
N ILE A 39 14.19 -21.71 -16.08
CA ILE A 39 14.67 -21.42 -17.45
C ILE A 39 15.56 -20.17 -17.37
N ASP A 40 16.80 -20.25 -17.82
CA ASP A 40 17.81 -19.17 -17.71
C ASP A 40 17.95 -18.60 -16.27
N GLY A 41 17.83 -19.47 -15.27
CA GLY A 41 17.92 -19.12 -13.84
C GLY A 41 16.65 -18.53 -13.24
N ARG A 42 15.49 -18.69 -13.92
CA ARG A 42 14.23 -18.01 -13.57
C ARG A 42 13.09 -19.00 -13.38
N GLN A 43 12.33 -18.81 -12.31
CA GLN A 43 11.21 -19.68 -11.96
C GLN A 43 10.06 -19.51 -12.97
N VAL A 44 9.72 -20.57 -13.69
CA VAL A 44 8.61 -20.58 -14.65
C VAL A 44 7.41 -21.36 -14.12
N PHE A 45 6.22 -20.89 -14.53
CA PHE A 45 4.92 -21.50 -14.24
C PHE A 45 4.22 -21.76 -15.58
N LYS A 46 3.68 -22.95 -15.79
CA LYS A 46 2.91 -23.25 -17.00
C LYS A 46 1.43 -22.99 -16.77
N VAL A 47 0.82 -22.24 -17.68
CA VAL A 47 -0.63 -22.02 -17.70
C VAL A 47 -1.11 -22.31 -19.11
N ASP A 48 -1.94 -23.34 -19.24
CA ASP A 48 -2.35 -23.89 -20.53
C ASP A 48 -1.14 -24.24 -21.41
N ASP A 49 -1.03 -23.66 -22.62
CA ASP A 49 0.09 -23.85 -23.55
C ASP A 49 1.15 -22.73 -23.47
N GLU A 50 1.05 -21.81 -22.50
CA GLU A 50 1.96 -20.67 -22.34
C GLU A 50 2.83 -20.79 -21.07
N TYR A 51 4.05 -20.27 -21.17
CA TYR A 51 4.98 -20.15 -20.05
C TYR A 51 4.82 -18.76 -19.42
N LEU A 52 4.33 -18.70 -18.18
CA LEU A 52 4.36 -17.49 -17.37
C LEU A 52 5.69 -17.40 -16.62
N PHE A 53 6.44 -16.34 -16.88
CA PHE A 53 7.66 -15.99 -16.17
C PHE A 53 7.33 -15.18 -14.90
N SER A 54 8.01 -15.44 -13.78
CA SER A 54 7.87 -14.66 -12.53
C SER A 54 8.08 -13.17 -12.77
N ASN A 55 7.09 -12.29 -12.49
CA ASN A 55 7.12 -10.81 -12.58
C ASN A 55 8.05 -10.16 -13.64
N GLU A 56 8.41 -10.85 -14.72
CA GLU A 56 9.57 -10.49 -15.57
C GLU A 56 9.18 -9.58 -16.70
N GLU A 57 7.93 -9.70 -17.14
CA GLU A 57 7.29 -8.77 -18.06
C GLU A 57 6.81 -7.49 -17.34
N LEU A 58 6.82 -7.50 -16.00
CA LEU A 58 6.44 -6.38 -15.15
C LEU A 58 7.70 -5.59 -14.76
N ILE A 59 8.11 -4.73 -15.69
CA ILE A 59 9.01 -3.58 -15.48
C ILE A 59 10.44 -3.94 -15.09
N SER A 60 11.35 -3.58 -15.99
CA SER A 60 12.80 -3.63 -15.78
C SER A 60 13.38 -2.22 -15.99
N PRO A 61 14.14 -1.67 -15.03
CA PRO A 61 14.49 -2.27 -13.74
C PRO A 61 13.32 -2.21 -12.72
N LEU A 62 13.17 -3.24 -11.88
CA LEU A 62 12.22 -3.24 -10.75
C LEU A 62 12.79 -2.39 -9.60
N GLN A 63 12.19 -1.23 -9.34
CA GLN A 63 12.75 -0.26 -8.39
C GLN A 63 12.25 -0.44 -6.96
N PRO A 64 13.15 -0.42 -5.94
CA PRO A 64 12.73 -0.45 -4.54
C PRO A 64 12.00 0.84 -4.11
N TYR A 65 12.18 1.93 -4.85
CA TYR A 65 11.47 3.20 -4.68
C TYR A 65 11.55 4.04 -5.95
N ALA A 66 10.68 5.04 -6.07
CA ALA A 66 10.63 5.92 -7.24
C ALA A 66 11.97 6.64 -7.43
N GLY A 67 12.61 6.40 -8.59
CA GLY A 67 13.88 7.03 -8.94
C GLY A 67 15.11 6.46 -8.21
N ALA A 68 15.02 5.24 -7.65
CA ALA A 68 16.20 4.50 -7.19
C ALA A 68 17.28 4.41 -8.28
N TRP A 69 16.82 4.28 -9.53
CA TRP A 69 17.64 4.48 -10.72
C TRP A 69 16.98 5.49 -11.64
N LEU A 70 17.80 6.28 -12.31
CA LEU A 70 17.39 7.28 -13.29
C LEU A 70 18.09 6.98 -14.63
N PRO A 71 17.37 7.06 -15.77
CA PRO A 71 17.98 6.98 -17.09
C PRO A 71 19.13 7.98 -17.25
N ARG A 72 20.27 7.52 -17.79
CA ARG A 72 21.40 8.40 -18.14
C ARG A 72 21.23 8.92 -19.56
N LEU A 73 20.76 10.15 -19.71
CA LEU A 73 20.60 10.78 -21.02
C LEU A 73 21.79 11.72 -21.30
N GLY A 74 22.61 11.37 -22.30
CA GLY A 74 23.74 12.21 -22.73
C GLY A 74 23.27 13.54 -23.33
N GLY A 75 23.93 14.65 -22.97
CA GLY A 75 23.69 15.96 -23.58
C GLY A 75 22.46 16.74 -23.06
N ARG A 76 21.65 16.16 -22.17
CA ARG A 76 20.50 16.87 -21.57
C ARG A 76 20.97 17.87 -20.49
N THR A 77 20.67 19.15 -20.70
CA THR A 77 21.04 20.26 -19.80
C THR A 77 19.90 20.75 -18.92
N ALA A 78 18.65 20.36 -19.23
CA ALA A 78 17.45 20.74 -18.50
C ALA A 78 16.56 19.51 -18.24
N TYR A 79 16.06 19.39 -17.01
CA TYR A 79 15.31 18.23 -16.52
C TYR A 79 13.93 18.67 -16.01
N PRO A 80 12.85 17.97 -16.40
CA PRO A 80 11.50 18.32 -15.97
C PRO A 80 11.34 18.09 -14.46
N LEU A 81 10.70 19.03 -13.78
CA LEU A 81 10.49 18.97 -12.33
C LEU A 81 9.15 18.28 -12.03
N PRO A 82 9.12 17.09 -11.39
CA PRO A 82 7.91 16.26 -11.28
C PRO A 82 6.68 16.90 -10.62
N ASP A 83 6.89 17.84 -9.70
CA ASP A 83 5.85 18.52 -8.93
C ASP A 83 5.49 19.92 -9.45
N ARG A 84 6.18 20.38 -10.50
CA ARG A 84 6.04 21.72 -11.10
C ARG A 84 5.83 21.59 -12.61
N VAL A 85 4.57 21.58 -13.02
CA VAL A 85 4.15 21.30 -14.40
C VAL A 85 4.74 22.33 -15.37
N GLY A 86 5.43 21.85 -16.39
CA GLY A 86 6.04 22.70 -17.42
C GLY A 86 7.36 23.38 -17.00
N GLU A 87 7.80 23.22 -15.75
CA GLU A 87 9.08 23.76 -15.27
C GLU A 87 10.23 22.77 -15.45
N TYR A 88 11.41 23.33 -15.74
CA TYR A 88 12.65 22.59 -15.90
C TYR A 88 13.75 23.19 -15.01
N GLY A 89 14.58 22.31 -14.44
CA GLY A 89 15.72 22.68 -13.63
C GLY A 89 16.99 21.95 -14.04
N THR A 90 18.04 22.15 -13.26
CA THR A 90 19.29 21.38 -13.35
C THR A 90 19.07 19.91 -12.96
N TYR A 91 20.02 19.03 -13.31
CA TYR A 91 19.99 17.64 -12.85
C TYR A 91 19.97 17.53 -11.32
N SER A 92 20.66 18.44 -10.61
CA SER A 92 20.70 18.45 -9.14
C SER A 92 19.33 18.75 -8.53
N GLU A 93 18.61 19.73 -9.08
CA GLU A 93 17.24 20.03 -8.66
C GLU A 93 16.30 18.88 -8.98
N PHE A 94 16.41 18.31 -10.18
CA PHE A 94 15.66 17.12 -10.54
C PHE A 94 15.96 15.96 -9.58
N ALA A 95 17.20 15.60 -9.32
CA ALA A 95 17.56 14.48 -8.45
C ALA A 95 16.98 14.61 -7.03
N LYS A 96 16.83 15.83 -6.52
CA LYS A 96 16.22 16.12 -5.21
C LYS A 96 14.68 16.18 -5.26
N ALA A 97 14.08 16.36 -6.44
CA ALA A 97 12.64 16.48 -6.60
C ALA A 97 11.91 15.14 -6.39
N PRO A 98 10.67 15.14 -5.88
CA PRO A 98 9.92 13.94 -5.51
C PRO A 98 9.59 13.05 -6.72
N LYS A 99 10.29 11.93 -6.87
CA LYS A 99 10.13 11.03 -8.03
C LYS A 99 8.80 10.29 -8.06
N TYR A 100 8.14 10.15 -6.92
CA TYR A 100 6.79 9.58 -6.85
C TYR A 100 5.77 10.43 -7.63
N MET A 101 5.94 11.76 -7.66
CA MET A 101 5.10 12.68 -8.45
C MET A 101 5.24 12.50 -9.97
N ALA A 102 6.30 11.82 -10.42
CA ALA A 102 6.49 11.51 -11.83
C ALA A 102 5.77 10.23 -12.24
N GLN A 103 5.36 9.35 -11.32
CA GLN A 103 4.99 7.97 -11.67
C GLN A 103 3.70 7.87 -12.49
N TRP A 104 2.73 8.75 -12.25
CA TRP A 104 1.44 8.71 -12.95
C TRP A 104 1.56 8.89 -14.47
N VAL A 105 2.63 9.55 -14.95
CA VAL A 105 2.85 9.76 -16.40
C VAL A 105 3.06 8.43 -17.13
N HIS A 106 3.52 7.39 -16.42
CA HIS A 106 3.73 6.05 -16.97
C HIS A 106 2.43 5.27 -17.16
N TRP A 107 1.33 5.69 -16.52
CA TRP A 107 -0.02 5.16 -16.78
C TRP A 107 -0.62 5.85 -18.00
N LYS A 108 -0.06 5.56 -19.19
CA LYS A 108 -0.31 6.32 -20.43
C LYS A 108 -1.79 6.61 -20.70
N LYS A 109 -2.69 5.63 -20.51
CA LYS A 109 -4.14 5.81 -20.72
C LYS A 109 -4.74 6.81 -19.73
N ARG A 110 -4.46 6.66 -18.43
CA ARG A 110 -4.92 7.61 -17.39
C ARG A 110 -4.32 8.99 -17.61
N ALA A 111 -3.05 9.05 -17.97
CA ALA A 111 -2.33 10.28 -18.23
C ALA A 111 -2.91 11.04 -19.43
N GLU A 112 -3.31 10.35 -20.50
CA GLU A 112 -4.02 10.98 -21.62
C GLU A 112 -5.43 11.45 -21.22
N MET A 113 -6.17 10.68 -20.43
CA MET A 113 -7.48 11.12 -19.91
C MET A 113 -7.37 12.39 -19.07
N VAL A 114 -6.30 12.55 -18.26
CA VAL A 114 -5.99 13.79 -17.55
C VAL A 114 -5.74 14.94 -18.55
N LEU A 115 -4.96 14.71 -19.60
CA LEU A 115 -4.71 15.70 -20.66
C LEU A 115 -5.98 16.04 -21.48
N GLU A 116 -6.96 15.15 -21.54
CA GLU A 116 -8.28 15.39 -22.14
C GLU A 116 -9.26 16.08 -21.19
N GLY A 117 -8.92 16.20 -19.89
CA GLY A 117 -9.82 16.75 -18.86
C GLY A 117 -10.90 15.77 -18.42
N ARG A 118 -10.78 14.48 -18.78
CA ARG A 118 -11.75 13.42 -18.50
C ARG A 118 -11.52 12.78 -17.14
N TYR A 119 -11.43 13.61 -16.10
CA TYR A 119 -11.19 13.15 -14.73
C TYR A 119 -12.27 12.21 -14.22
N HIS A 120 -13.52 12.41 -14.66
CA HIS A 120 -14.61 11.55 -14.26
C HIS A 120 -14.44 10.12 -14.80
N GLU A 121 -13.79 9.93 -15.93
CA GLU A 121 -13.68 8.60 -16.56
C GLU A 121 -12.40 7.85 -16.14
N LEU A 122 -11.59 8.44 -15.25
CA LEU A 122 -10.34 7.84 -14.81
C LEU A 122 -10.60 6.47 -14.16
N PRO A 123 -10.03 5.38 -14.71
CA PRO A 123 -10.01 4.10 -14.03
C PRO A 123 -9.03 4.18 -12.84
N ALA A 124 -9.30 3.43 -11.78
CA ALA A 124 -8.39 3.40 -10.63
C ALA A 124 -7.04 2.81 -11.01
N ALA A 125 -5.94 3.42 -10.56
CA ALA A 125 -4.58 2.89 -10.67
C ALA A 125 -4.37 1.69 -9.74
N HIS A 126 -5.07 1.65 -8.62
CA HIS A 126 -5.22 0.44 -7.81
C HIS A 126 -6.47 0.56 -6.94
N PHE A 127 -6.86 -0.58 -6.37
CA PHE A 127 -7.76 -0.63 -5.24
C PHE A 127 -7.05 -1.14 -3.99
N GLU A 128 -7.32 -0.55 -2.84
CA GLU A 128 -6.97 -1.17 -1.56
C GLU A 128 -8.00 -2.26 -1.24
N GLY A 129 -7.56 -3.51 -1.25
CA GLY A 129 -8.38 -4.67 -0.95
C GLY A 129 -8.45 -4.87 0.56
N ILE A 130 -9.58 -4.48 1.17
CA ILE A 130 -9.88 -4.59 2.60
C ILE A 130 -10.75 -5.83 2.80
N PHE A 131 -10.19 -6.98 2.48
CA PHE A 131 -10.91 -8.27 2.45
C PHE A 131 -11.09 -8.89 3.83
N THR A 132 -10.50 -8.31 4.88
CA THR A 132 -10.85 -8.59 6.25
C THR A 132 -10.74 -7.34 7.12
N LEU A 133 -11.58 -7.26 8.13
CA LEU A 133 -11.47 -6.29 9.23
C LEU A 133 -10.73 -6.89 10.44
N VAL A 134 -10.49 -8.20 10.45
CA VAL A 134 -9.81 -8.90 11.53
C VAL A 134 -8.33 -8.55 11.53
N CYS A 135 -7.82 -8.20 12.71
CA CYS A 135 -6.40 -7.97 12.95
C CYS A 135 -6.08 -8.45 14.35
N ASN A 136 -4.94 -9.10 14.52
CA ASN A 136 -4.43 -9.50 15.83
C ASN A 136 -3.96 -8.31 16.68
N PHE A 137 -3.81 -7.12 16.08
CA PHE A 137 -3.47 -5.88 16.76
C PHE A 137 -4.65 -4.90 16.89
N MET A 138 -4.59 -4.08 17.93
CA MET A 138 -5.50 -2.96 18.18
C MET A 138 -4.74 -1.65 18.23
N CYS A 139 -3.87 -1.42 17.23
CA CYS A 139 -3.01 -0.24 17.18
C CYS A 139 -3.87 1.01 17.37
N PRO A 140 -3.60 1.87 18.37
CA PRO A 140 -4.51 2.98 18.61
C PRO A 140 -4.52 3.99 17.46
N HIS A 141 -3.41 4.13 16.73
CA HIS A 141 -3.26 5.00 15.56
C HIS A 141 -3.68 4.36 14.22
N CYS A 142 -4.27 3.17 14.22
CA CYS A 142 -4.64 2.49 12.96
C CYS A 142 -5.66 3.33 12.18
N THR A 143 -5.39 3.59 10.89
CA THR A 143 -6.32 4.36 10.04
C THR A 143 -7.66 3.71 9.85
N ARG A 144 -7.68 2.38 9.95
CA ARG A 144 -8.90 1.58 9.87
C ARG A 144 -9.54 1.34 11.22
N ARG A 145 -9.05 1.95 12.30
CA ARG A 145 -9.64 1.79 13.63
C ARG A 145 -11.10 2.21 13.64
N VAL A 146 -11.43 3.38 13.08
CA VAL A 146 -12.83 3.85 13.02
C VAL A 146 -13.69 2.86 12.24
N THR A 147 -13.20 2.33 11.14
CA THR A 147 -13.93 1.36 10.31
C THR A 147 -14.12 0.02 10.99
N ARG A 148 -13.09 -0.48 11.66
CA ARG A 148 -13.14 -1.72 12.44
C ARG A 148 -14.02 -1.57 13.68
N THR A 149 -14.29 -0.36 14.14
CA THR A 149 -15.08 -0.14 15.36
C THR A 149 -16.46 0.41 15.04
N LYS A 150 -16.54 1.61 14.47
CA LYS A 150 -17.79 2.37 14.40
C LYS A 150 -18.53 2.27 13.07
N TRP A 151 -17.82 2.35 11.95
CA TRP A 151 -18.49 2.66 10.67
C TRP A 151 -19.11 1.47 9.96
N VAL A 152 -18.81 0.24 10.38
CA VAL A 152 -19.19 -0.94 9.62
C VAL A 152 -19.72 -2.01 10.54
N GLU A 153 -20.92 -2.49 10.19
CA GLU A 153 -21.49 -3.69 10.79
C GLU A 153 -20.53 -4.88 10.61
N GLY A 154 -20.30 -5.64 11.68
CA GLY A 154 -19.31 -6.71 11.69
C GLY A 154 -17.86 -6.26 11.98
N GLY A 155 -17.63 -4.99 12.33
CA GLY A 155 -16.34 -4.52 12.84
C GLY A 155 -15.76 -5.36 14.01
N THR A 156 -14.44 -5.29 14.19
CA THR A 156 -13.66 -6.06 15.19
C THR A 156 -13.17 -5.19 16.36
N TRP A 157 -13.17 -5.76 17.57
CA TRP A 157 -12.97 -5.00 18.82
C TRP A 157 -11.86 -5.54 19.72
N GLU A 158 -11.54 -6.82 19.59
CA GLU A 158 -10.61 -7.52 20.46
C GLU A 158 -9.50 -8.17 19.65
N HIS A 159 -8.38 -8.40 20.32
CA HIS A 159 -7.36 -9.32 19.82
C HIS A 159 -8.00 -10.69 19.66
N ASN A 160 -7.75 -11.35 18.53
CA ASN A 160 -8.33 -12.66 18.19
C ASN A 160 -9.86 -12.66 17.98
N THR A 161 -10.40 -11.56 17.44
CA THR A 161 -11.76 -11.59 16.88
C THR A 161 -11.88 -12.75 15.89
N GLU A 162 -12.93 -13.56 16.02
CA GLU A 162 -13.17 -14.70 15.14
C GLU A 162 -13.39 -14.25 13.68
N VAL A 163 -12.87 -15.05 12.75
CA VAL A 163 -13.03 -14.83 11.32
C VAL A 163 -14.42 -15.30 10.90
N GLU A 164 -15.26 -14.37 10.46
CA GLU A 164 -16.65 -14.63 10.08
C GLU A 164 -16.99 -13.95 8.75
N LYS A 165 -18.07 -14.39 8.09
CA LYS A 165 -18.57 -13.76 6.84
C LYS A 165 -18.89 -12.27 7.00
N LYS A 166 -19.29 -11.82 8.19
CA LYS A 166 -19.60 -10.41 8.47
C LYS A 166 -18.37 -9.50 8.56
N ASN A 167 -17.17 -10.07 8.67
CA ASN A 167 -15.94 -9.31 8.87
C ASN A 167 -14.80 -9.70 7.92
N THR A 168 -14.98 -10.77 7.14
CA THR A 168 -13.99 -11.34 6.23
C THR A 168 -14.66 -11.85 4.97
N MET A 169 -14.07 -11.54 3.82
CA MET A 169 -14.59 -11.91 2.51
C MET A 169 -14.46 -13.42 2.29
N HIS A 170 -15.56 -14.04 1.88
CA HIS A 170 -15.60 -15.44 1.47
C HIS A 170 -14.87 -15.66 0.12
N PRO A 171 -14.23 -16.81 -0.14
CA PRO A 171 -13.43 -17.04 -1.35
C PRO A 171 -14.21 -16.85 -2.66
N VAL A 172 -15.50 -17.20 -2.68
CA VAL A 172 -16.37 -16.96 -3.84
C VAL A 172 -16.51 -15.46 -4.14
N GLY A 173 -16.71 -14.65 -3.09
CA GLY A 173 -16.76 -13.20 -3.22
C GLY A 173 -15.42 -12.62 -3.65
N LEU A 174 -14.32 -13.13 -3.09
CA LEU A 174 -12.97 -12.70 -3.43
C LEU A 174 -12.64 -12.97 -4.91
N ARG A 175 -12.96 -14.17 -5.41
CA ARG A 175 -12.83 -14.50 -6.84
C ARG A 175 -13.65 -13.57 -7.72
N ARG A 176 -14.92 -13.33 -7.36
CA ARG A 176 -15.79 -12.41 -8.10
C ARG A 176 -15.21 -11.00 -8.16
N VAL A 177 -14.69 -10.48 -7.05
CA VAL A 177 -14.04 -9.16 -7.02
C VAL A 177 -12.81 -9.11 -7.92
N ILE A 178 -11.99 -10.17 -7.90
CA ILE A 178 -10.81 -10.29 -8.75
C ILE A 178 -11.19 -10.36 -10.23
N ASP A 179 -12.21 -11.13 -10.59
CA ASP A 179 -12.70 -11.24 -11.97
C ASP A 179 -13.22 -9.89 -12.48
N GLN A 180 -14.00 -9.18 -11.67
CA GLN A 180 -14.49 -7.83 -11.99
C GLN A 180 -13.36 -6.82 -12.19
N LEU A 181 -12.30 -6.90 -11.37
CA LEU A 181 -11.11 -6.09 -11.57
C LEU A 181 -10.35 -6.44 -12.84
N ALA A 182 -10.28 -7.73 -13.19
CA ALA A 182 -9.58 -8.17 -14.39
C ALA A 182 -10.27 -7.65 -15.65
N GLU A 183 -11.60 -7.66 -15.66
CA GLU A 183 -12.44 -7.08 -16.72
C GLU A 183 -12.28 -5.55 -16.82
N HIS A 184 -12.26 -4.85 -15.68
CA HIS A 184 -12.10 -3.39 -15.62
C HIS A 184 -10.66 -2.90 -15.91
N ARG A 185 -9.68 -3.81 -16.00
CA ARG A 185 -8.26 -3.48 -16.09
C ARG A 185 -7.95 -2.69 -17.36
N THR A 186 -7.22 -1.59 -17.20
CA THR A 186 -6.84 -0.72 -18.31
C THR A 186 -5.36 -0.73 -18.69
N ASP A 187 -4.52 -1.31 -17.84
CA ASP A 187 -3.10 -1.57 -18.10
C ASP A 187 -2.55 -2.62 -17.11
N SER A 188 -1.32 -3.07 -17.34
CA SER A 188 -0.63 -4.06 -16.50
C SER A 188 -0.16 -3.52 -15.14
N GLN A 189 -0.31 -2.23 -14.86
CA GLN A 189 0.08 -1.61 -13.59
C GLN A 189 -1.09 -1.50 -12.60
N MET A 190 -2.32 -1.72 -13.06
CA MET A 190 -3.48 -1.79 -12.18
C MET A 190 -3.39 -3.03 -11.29
N GLY A 191 -3.36 -2.80 -9.98
CA GLY A 191 -3.18 -3.85 -8.99
C GLY A 191 -4.11 -3.74 -7.79
N ILE A 192 -3.94 -4.68 -6.87
CA ILE A 192 -4.57 -4.67 -5.55
C ILE A 192 -3.49 -4.41 -4.51
N VAL A 193 -3.72 -3.42 -3.65
CA VAL A 193 -2.97 -3.28 -2.41
C VAL A 193 -3.72 -4.09 -1.35
N TRP A 194 -3.18 -5.25 -1.04
CA TRP A 194 -3.73 -6.18 -0.06
C TRP A 194 -3.43 -5.66 1.33
N GLY A 195 -4.48 -5.26 2.05
CA GLY A 195 -4.41 -4.71 3.39
C GLY A 195 -5.74 -4.89 4.11
N GLY A 196 -6.04 -3.97 5.03
CA GLY A 196 -7.25 -4.09 5.85
C GLY A 196 -7.10 -5.11 6.96
N GLY A 197 -7.56 -4.77 8.17
CA GLY A 197 -7.26 -5.57 9.34
C GLY A 197 -5.77 -5.91 9.39
N ASP A 198 -5.46 -7.21 9.44
CA ASP A 198 -4.27 -7.75 8.77
C ASP A 198 -4.70 -8.78 7.72
N PRO A 199 -4.21 -8.70 6.46
CA PRO A 199 -4.64 -9.64 5.43
C PRO A 199 -4.23 -11.09 5.73
N THR A 200 -3.20 -11.34 6.55
CA THR A 200 -2.84 -12.70 6.99
C THR A 200 -3.90 -13.34 7.91
N ALA A 201 -4.84 -12.56 8.44
CA ALA A 201 -5.97 -13.09 9.21
C ALA A 201 -7.07 -13.69 8.33
N ASN A 202 -7.10 -13.38 7.02
CA ASN A 202 -8.03 -14.01 6.09
C ASN A 202 -7.38 -15.29 5.53
N PRO A 203 -7.97 -16.48 5.77
CA PRO A 203 -7.41 -17.76 5.31
C PRO A 203 -7.35 -17.88 3.78
N PHE A 204 -8.06 -17.03 3.04
CA PHE A 204 -8.12 -17.06 1.58
C PHE A 204 -7.18 -16.04 0.90
N THR A 205 -6.37 -15.30 1.68
CA THR A 205 -5.53 -14.22 1.14
C THR A 205 -4.53 -14.71 0.10
N TYR A 206 -3.75 -15.76 0.40
CA TYR A 206 -2.72 -16.23 -0.54
C TYR A 206 -3.34 -16.85 -1.79
N ASP A 207 -4.41 -17.62 -1.67
CA ASP A 207 -5.15 -18.16 -2.82
C ASP A 207 -5.76 -17.05 -3.67
N GLY A 208 -6.30 -16.01 -3.03
CA GLY A 208 -6.78 -14.81 -3.70
C GLY A 208 -5.67 -14.07 -4.44
N MET A 209 -4.48 -13.94 -3.84
CA MET A 209 -3.33 -13.32 -4.50
C MET A 209 -2.85 -14.15 -5.71
N LYS A 210 -2.73 -15.48 -5.55
CA LYS A 210 -2.38 -16.40 -6.64
C LYS A 210 -3.41 -16.32 -7.79
N TYR A 211 -4.70 -16.24 -7.46
CA TYR A 211 -5.77 -16.07 -8.45
C TYR A 211 -5.74 -14.70 -9.11
N ALA A 212 -5.51 -13.62 -8.37
CA ALA A 212 -5.33 -12.29 -8.94
C ALA A 212 -4.15 -12.28 -9.93
N ARG A 213 -3.03 -12.91 -9.57
CA ARG A 213 -1.87 -13.07 -10.45
C ARG A 213 -2.20 -13.85 -11.72
N SER A 214 -2.98 -14.94 -11.65
CA SER A 214 -3.37 -15.69 -12.86
C SER A 214 -4.31 -14.88 -13.78
N LYS A 215 -4.93 -13.82 -13.28
CA LYS A 215 -5.67 -12.82 -14.07
C LYS A 215 -4.80 -11.63 -14.51
N GLY A 216 -3.49 -11.67 -14.22
CA GLY A 216 -2.52 -10.61 -14.49
C GLY A 216 -2.70 -9.35 -13.62
N ILE A 217 -3.34 -9.48 -12.46
CA ILE A 217 -3.46 -8.39 -11.49
C ILE A 217 -2.31 -8.50 -10.51
N THR A 218 -1.57 -7.40 -10.36
CA THR A 218 -0.41 -7.35 -9.48
C THR A 218 -0.83 -7.12 -8.03
N ALA A 219 -0.02 -7.64 -7.10
CA ALA A 219 -0.25 -7.51 -5.67
C ALA A 219 0.84 -6.67 -5.00
N SER A 220 0.44 -5.72 -4.16
CA SER A 220 1.27 -5.13 -3.11
C SER A 220 0.75 -5.61 -1.77
N PHE A 221 1.57 -6.28 -0.96
CA PHE A 221 1.13 -6.97 0.25
C PHE A 221 1.57 -6.24 1.52
N LEU A 222 0.62 -5.74 2.31
CA LEU A 222 0.90 -4.98 3.54
C LEU A 222 0.45 -5.77 4.75
N THR A 223 1.38 -6.18 5.59
CA THR A 223 1.09 -6.98 6.78
C THR A 223 1.86 -6.46 7.99
N ASN A 224 1.39 -6.80 9.17
CA ASN A 224 2.12 -6.68 10.42
C ASN A 224 3.15 -7.81 10.60
N GLY A 225 3.06 -8.87 9.80
CA GLY A 225 4.07 -9.93 9.72
C GLY A 225 4.00 -11.00 10.79
N THR A 226 3.09 -10.93 11.76
CA THR A 226 3.01 -11.92 12.86
C THR A 226 2.58 -13.30 12.37
N PHE A 227 1.61 -13.36 11.47
CA PHE A 227 1.07 -14.61 10.90
C PHE A 227 1.42 -14.77 9.41
N LEU A 228 2.56 -14.21 9.01
CA LEU A 228 3.05 -14.34 7.65
C LEU A 228 3.45 -15.81 7.38
N GLU A 229 2.87 -16.40 6.34
CA GLU A 229 3.29 -17.68 5.79
C GLU A 229 4.25 -17.40 4.64
N VAL A 230 5.55 -17.40 4.94
CA VAL A 230 6.59 -16.89 4.04
C VAL A 230 6.58 -17.58 2.68
N ASP A 231 6.52 -18.91 2.66
CA ASP A 231 6.56 -19.65 1.40
C ASP A 231 5.31 -19.38 0.55
N ASN A 232 4.11 -19.39 1.15
CA ASN A 232 2.86 -19.04 0.47
C ASN A 232 2.85 -17.60 -0.05
N CYS A 233 3.42 -16.66 0.70
CA CYS A 233 3.59 -15.28 0.25
C CYS A 233 4.51 -15.18 -0.96
N LEU A 234 5.65 -15.88 -0.97
CA LEU A 234 6.58 -15.85 -2.09
C LEU A 234 6.03 -16.59 -3.31
N ASP A 235 5.25 -17.66 -3.13
CA ASP A 235 4.56 -18.36 -4.22
C ASP A 235 3.49 -17.48 -4.89
N ALA A 236 2.83 -16.63 -4.10
CA ALA A 236 1.90 -15.63 -4.61
C ALA A 236 2.60 -14.51 -5.41
N ASP A 237 3.94 -14.40 -5.34
CA ASP A 237 4.79 -13.48 -6.11
C ASP A 237 4.29 -12.02 -6.14
N PRO A 238 4.01 -11.39 -4.99
CA PRO A 238 3.66 -9.98 -4.97
C PRO A 238 4.86 -9.14 -5.45
N ILE A 239 4.57 -7.99 -6.07
CA ILE A 239 5.62 -7.03 -6.45
C ILE A 239 6.40 -6.59 -5.21
N LEU A 240 5.68 -6.36 -4.12
CA LEU A 240 6.26 -6.05 -2.82
C LEU A 240 5.48 -6.68 -1.67
N ILE A 241 6.19 -6.96 -0.60
CA ILE A 241 5.67 -7.16 0.75
C ILE A 241 6.26 -6.10 1.67
N ARG A 242 5.42 -5.49 2.52
CA ARG A 242 5.88 -4.58 3.58
C ARG A 242 5.43 -5.07 4.96
N ILE A 243 6.39 -5.33 5.84
CA ILE A 243 6.17 -5.69 7.25
C ILE A 243 6.16 -4.44 8.13
N SER A 244 5.16 -4.31 8.99
CA SER A 244 5.04 -3.18 9.94
C SER A 244 5.75 -3.47 11.25
N LEU A 245 7.05 -3.14 11.34
CA LEU A 245 7.88 -3.39 12.53
C LEU A 245 7.67 -2.33 13.62
N ASN A 246 7.83 -1.04 13.28
CA ASN A 246 7.61 0.14 14.14
C ASN A 246 8.36 0.25 15.49
N CYS A 247 8.78 -0.84 16.12
CA CYS A 247 9.43 -0.91 17.43
C CYS A 247 10.48 -2.04 17.39
N GLY A 248 11.54 -1.91 18.19
CA GLY A 248 12.58 -2.91 18.41
C GLY A 248 12.59 -3.54 19.81
N THR A 249 11.68 -3.17 20.72
CA THR A 249 11.52 -3.85 22.01
C THR A 249 10.11 -4.40 22.20
N GLU A 250 10.00 -5.53 22.92
CA GLU A 250 8.70 -6.17 23.25
C GLU A 250 7.74 -5.19 23.94
N GLU A 251 8.23 -4.40 24.90
CA GLU A 251 7.41 -3.45 25.64
C GLU A 251 6.83 -2.37 24.73
N ALA A 252 7.67 -1.74 23.90
CA ALA A 252 7.25 -0.70 22.97
C ALA A 252 6.34 -1.28 21.88
N TYR A 253 6.71 -2.41 21.28
CA TYR A 253 5.92 -3.09 20.24
C TYR A 253 4.51 -3.42 20.76
N ARG A 254 4.40 -3.99 21.97
CA ARG A 254 3.12 -4.28 22.63
C ARG A 254 2.30 -3.04 22.91
N LYS A 255 2.91 -1.98 23.43
CA LYS A 255 2.20 -0.72 23.72
C LYS A 255 1.74 -0.02 22.45
N PHE A 256 2.55 -0.05 21.39
CA PHE A 256 2.31 0.66 20.14
C PHE A 256 1.27 -0.05 19.27
N HIS A 257 1.40 -1.37 19.13
CA HIS A 257 0.46 -2.20 18.35
C HIS A 257 -0.78 -2.60 19.15
N GLY A 258 -0.71 -2.59 20.48
CA GLY A 258 -1.78 -3.06 21.35
C GLY A 258 -1.97 -4.56 21.19
N TYR A 259 -1.50 -5.34 22.15
CA TYR A 259 -1.87 -6.74 22.35
C TYR A 259 -1.62 -7.17 23.81
N PRO A 260 -2.20 -8.28 24.28
CA PRO A 260 -2.07 -8.70 25.67
C PRO A 260 -0.63 -9.04 26.06
N ARG A 261 -0.28 -8.79 27.32
CA ARG A 261 1.03 -9.20 27.87
C ARG A 261 1.15 -10.72 27.86
N GLY A 262 2.34 -11.23 27.51
CA GLY A 262 2.65 -12.65 27.49
C GLY A 262 2.39 -13.33 26.15
N TRP A 263 1.89 -12.60 25.15
CA TRP A 263 1.86 -13.08 23.77
C TRP A 263 3.20 -12.82 23.09
N ASP A 264 3.58 -13.70 22.18
CA ASP A 264 4.90 -13.77 21.53
C ASP A 264 4.94 -13.06 20.16
N TYR A 265 4.07 -12.09 19.93
CA TYR A 265 3.89 -11.46 18.61
C TYR A 265 5.13 -10.72 18.13
N PHE A 266 5.90 -10.09 19.03
CA PHE A 266 7.16 -9.47 18.65
C PHE A 266 8.22 -10.51 18.23
N GLU A 267 8.30 -11.64 18.95
CA GLU A 267 9.23 -12.72 18.59
C GLU A 267 8.85 -13.34 17.25
N LYS A 268 7.56 -13.57 17.00
CA LYS A 268 7.06 -14.07 15.72
C LYS A 268 7.38 -13.17 14.55
N VAL A 269 7.17 -11.86 14.64
CA VAL A 269 7.50 -10.95 13.53
C VAL A 269 9.00 -10.93 13.26
N LYS A 270 9.85 -10.95 14.30
CA LYS A 270 11.31 -11.07 14.16
C LYS A 270 11.73 -12.36 13.45
N GLN A 271 11.12 -13.49 13.79
CA GLN A 271 11.41 -14.77 13.12
C GLN A 271 10.91 -14.77 11.67
N ASN A 272 9.74 -14.20 11.41
CA ASN A 272 9.18 -14.11 10.06
C ASN A 272 9.99 -13.16 9.16
N MET A 273 10.54 -12.07 9.69
CA MET A 273 11.47 -11.21 8.95
C MET A 273 12.74 -11.97 8.52
N ARG A 274 13.36 -12.73 9.43
CA ARG A 274 14.52 -13.59 9.12
C ARG A 274 14.17 -14.63 8.06
N THR A 275 13.04 -15.30 8.25
CA THR A 275 12.58 -16.37 7.34
C THR A 275 12.28 -15.79 5.97
N LEU A 276 11.59 -14.65 5.87
CA LEU A 276 11.29 -13.99 4.60
C LEU A 276 12.56 -13.57 3.86
N ALA A 277 13.48 -12.88 4.54
CA ALA A 277 14.76 -12.47 3.96
C ALA A 277 15.55 -13.68 3.43
N LYS A 278 15.62 -14.75 4.24
CA LYS A 278 16.34 -15.99 3.89
C LYS A 278 15.72 -16.66 2.68
N ARG A 279 14.41 -16.91 2.71
CA ARG A 279 13.68 -17.60 1.64
C ARG A 279 13.69 -16.81 0.34
N LYS A 280 13.61 -15.47 0.42
CA LYS A 280 13.80 -14.59 -0.75
C LYS A 280 15.15 -14.85 -1.42
N LEU A 281 16.24 -14.83 -0.65
CA LEU A 281 17.60 -15.03 -1.17
C LEU A 281 17.79 -16.44 -1.74
N GLU A 282 17.35 -17.47 -1.01
CA GLU A 282 17.44 -18.88 -1.45
C GLU A 282 16.68 -19.14 -2.75
N ARG A 283 15.53 -18.48 -2.95
CA ARG A 283 14.67 -18.64 -4.13
C ARG A 283 15.04 -17.70 -5.28
N GLY A 284 15.90 -16.70 -5.06
CA GLY A 284 16.11 -15.62 -6.01
C GLY A 284 14.84 -14.80 -6.30
N ALA A 285 13.95 -14.66 -5.31
CA ALA A 285 12.65 -14.03 -5.50
C ALA A 285 12.77 -12.53 -5.81
N ARG A 286 12.04 -12.06 -6.83
CA ARG A 286 12.01 -10.64 -7.24
C ARG A 286 11.17 -9.75 -6.33
N THR A 287 10.27 -10.32 -5.53
CA THR A 287 9.45 -9.59 -4.55
C THR A 287 10.30 -8.63 -3.71
N LEU A 288 9.94 -7.35 -3.72
CA LEU A 288 10.58 -6.35 -2.86
C LEU A 288 10.12 -6.54 -1.41
N VAL A 289 11.05 -6.68 -0.48
CA VAL A 289 10.83 -6.84 0.96
C VAL A 289 11.13 -5.52 1.64
N GLY A 290 10.07 -4.88 2.13
CA GLY A 290 10.13 -3.62 2.84
C GLY A 290 9.83 -3.73 4.32
N ILE A 291 10.47 -2.88 5.13
CA ILE A 291 10.11 -2.69 6.53
C ILE A 291 9.53 -1.28 6.73
N SER A 292 8.38 -1.19 7.40
CA SER A 292 7.76 0.08 7.78
C SER A 292 8.10 0.45 9.22
N LEU A 293 8.47 1.72 9.41
CA LEU A 293 8.60 2.38 10.70
C LEU A 293 7.64 3.56 10.74
N ILE A 294 6.59 3.46 11.55
CA ILE A 294 5.75 4.60 11.90
C ILE A 294 5.97 5.00 13.35
N THR A 295 6.12 6.30 13.59
CA THR A 295 6.58 6.81 14.89
C THR A 295 5.66 7.89 15.45
N ASP A 296 5.40 7.83 16.74
CA ASP A 296 4.82 8.92 17.51
C ASP A 296 5.40 8.95 18.93
N GLU A 297 4.86 9.75 19.84
CA GLU A 297 5.40 9.90 21.19
C GLU A 297 5.47 8.60 22.01
N ARG A 298 4.83 7.50 21.57
CA ARG A 298 4.81 6.23 22.30
C ARG A 298 5.98 5.31 21.99
N ASN A 299 6.56 5.42 20.80
CA ASN A 299 7.62 4.53 20.31
C ASN A 299 8.83 5.28 19.71
N MET A 300 8.83 6.61 19.70
CA MET A 300 9.91 7.41 19.12
C MET A 300 11.30 6.95 19.56
N GLU A 301 11.47 6.77 20.87
CA GLU A 301 12.73 6.35 21.50
C GLU A 301 13.16 4.94 21.08
N ASP A 302 12.21 4.13 20.62
CA ASP A 302 12.40 2.74 20.21
C ASP A 302 12.71 2.60 18.71
N THR A 303 12.69 3.70 17.94
CA THR A 303 13.02 3.71 16.50
C THR A 303 14.43 3.20 16.23
N VAL A 304 15.38 3.56 17.09
CA VAL A 304 16.77 3.08 17.01
C VAL A 304 16.84 1.58 17.28
N ALA A 305 16.09 1.08 18.27
CA ALA A 305 16.00 -0.35 18.53
C ALA A 305 15.40 -1.10 17.32
N ALA A 306 14.38 -0.53 16.67
CA ALA A 306 13.80 -1.12 15.46
C ALA A 306 14.83 -1.21 14.32
N ALA A 307 15.68 -0.18 14.14
CA ALA A 307 16.78 -0.23 13.18
C ALA A 307 17.82 -1.31 13.54
N LYS A 308 18.08 -1.55 14.84
CA LYS A 308 18.95 -2.65 15.31
C LYS A 308 18.35 -4.03 15.02
N GLU A 309 17.03 -4.20 15.10
CA GLU A 309 16.37 -5.45 14.69
C GLU A 309 16.49 -5.69 13.18
N ILE A 310 16.40 -4.65 12.36
CA ILE A 310 16.65 -4.74 10.91
C ILE A 310 18.10 -5.17 10.65
N ARG A 311 19.07 -4.56 11.33
CA ARG A 311 20.48 -4.97 11.28
C ARG A 311 20.67 -6.42 11.68
N ALA A 312 20.05 -6.87 12.76
CA ALA A 312 20.17 -8.25 13.23
C ALA A 312 19.71 -9.27 12.17
N VAL A 313 18.66 -8.96 11.39
CA VAL A 313 18.26 -9.80 10.26
C VAL A 313 19.33 -9.84 9.17
N VAL A 314 19.87 -8.69 8.79
CA VAL A 314 20.89 -8.61 7.73
C VAL A 314 22.19 -9.28 8.13
N ASP A 315 22.64 -9.09 9.38
CA ASP A 315 23.85 -9.71 9.91
C ASP A 315 23.74 -11.25 9.98
N GLU A 316 22.55 -11.76 10.28
CA GLU A 316 22.30 -13.21 10.41
C GLU A 316 22.06 -13.90 9.05
N VAL A 317 21.33 -13.24 8.14
CA VAL A 317 20.78 -13.86 6.93
C VAL A 317 21.37 -13.31 5.63
N GLY A 318 21.82 -12.06 5.62
CA GLY A 318 22.26 -11.33 4.43
C GLY A 318 21.24 -10.31 3.90
N PRO A 319 21.50 -9.70 2.73
CA PRO A 319 20.76 -8.55 2.20
C PRO A 319 19.41 -8.95 1.58
N GLY A 320 18.47 -9.44 2.40
CA GLY A 320 17.12 -9.84 1.99
C GLY A 320 16.04 -8.78 2.21
N ILE A 321 16.41 -7.56 2.63
CA ILE A 321 15.52 -6.40 2.84
C ILE A 321 15.91 -5.32 1.83
N ASP A 322 14.99 -4.89 0.97
CA ASP A 322 15.29 -3.98 -0.15
C ASP A 322 15.05 -2.51 0.18
N TYR A 323 14.23 -2.21 1.18
CA TYR A 323 13.99 -0.84 1.62
C TYR A 323 13.43 -0.77 3.05
N VAL A 324 13.64 0.38 3.68
CA VAL A 324 12.94 0.80 4.89
C VAL A 324 12.16 2.07 4.57
N ILE A 325 10.91 2.14 5.01
CA ILE A 325 10.10 3.36 4.90
C ILE A 325 9.80 3.90 6.28
N ALA A 326 10.07 5.18 6.51
CA ALA A 326 9.81 5.85 7.77
C ALA A 326 8.88 7.07 7.58
N ARG A 327 7.92 7.22 8.50
CA ARG A 327 7.03 8.38 8.58
C ARG A 327 6.47 8.56 9.98
N PRO A 328 6.12 9.78 10.41
CA PRO A 328 5.38 9.96 11.65
C PRO A 328 3.94 9.43 11.50
N VAL A 329 3.31 9.10 12.62
CA VAL A 329 1.86 8.92 12.67
C VAL A 329 1.19 10.25 12.30
N MET A 330 0.11 10.17 11.53
CA MET A 330 -0.71 11.32 11.16
C MET A 330 -1.98 11.35 12.00
N ASN A 331 -2.38 12.54 12.43
CA ASN A 331 -3.66 12.76 13.08
C ASN A 331 -4.70 13.12 12.01
N TYR A 332 -5.34 12.11 11.44
CA TYR A 332 -6.34 12.31 10.40
C TYR A 332 -7.62 12.91 11.01
N GLU A 333 -8.31 13.78 10.27
CA GLU A 333 -9.48 14.51 10.80
C GLU A 333 -10.63 13.61 11.28
N HIS A 334 -10.75 12.43 10.68
CA HIS A 334 -11.76 11.45 11.08
C HIS A 334 -11.35 10.60 12.30
N PHE A 335 -10.15 10.80 12.85
CA PHE A 335 -9.74 10.16 14.11
C PHE A 335 -10.17 10.98 15.32
N GLU A 336 -10.34 10.29 16.43
CA GLU A 336 -10.29 10.97 17.72
C GLU A 336 -8.85 11.42 17.98
N LYS A 337 -8.66 12.70 18.35
CA LYS A 337 -7.33 13.32 18.50
C LYS A 337 -6.39 12.58 19.47
N ASN A 338 -6.92 11.77 20.39
CA ASN A 338 -6.16 10.99 21.37
C ASN A 338 -5.56 9.68 20.81
N TRP A 339 -5.97 9.23 19.61
CA TRP A 339 -5.54 7.96 19.01
C TRP A 339 -4.13 8.04 18.40
N ALA A 340 -3.78 9.20 17.84
CA ALA A 340 -2.43 9.57 17.42
C ALA A 340 -1.79 10.47 18.49
N GLN A 341 -0.61 10.12 18.99
CA GLN A 341 0.09 10.91 20.01
C GLN A 341 1.17 11.76 19.34
N VAL A 342 0.75 12.88 18.75
CA VAL A 342 1.63 13.80 18.01
C VAL A 342 1.57 15.18 18.65
N LYS A 343 2.70 15.62 19.22
CA LYS A 343 2.94 16.98 19.74
C LYS A 343 3.62 17.83 18.66
N ASP A 344 3.74 19.13 18.93
CA ASP A 344 4.29 20.12 17.98
C ASP A 344 5.68 19.75 17.44
N ASN A 345 6.55 19.16 18.28
CA ASN A 345 7.91 18.78 17.88
C ASN A 345 8.09 17.27 17.56
N THR A 346 7.02 16.47 17.62
CA THR A 346 7.10 15.01 17.36
C THR A 346 7.62 14.72 15.96
N LYS A 347 7.13 15.45 14.94
CA LYS A 347 7.58 15.26 13.54
C LYS A 347 9.05 15.57 13.35
N GLN A 348 9.54 16.66 13.95
CA GLN A 348 10.95 17.04 13.87
C GLN A 348 11.84 16.02 14.57
N LYS A 349 11.50 15.62 15.80
CA LYS A 349 12.23 14.57 16.52
C LYS A 349 12.28 13.25 15.77
N ALA A 350 11.16 12.83 15.18
CA ALA A 350 11.13 11.65 14.31
C ALA A 350 12.09 11.82 13.13
N LYS A 351 12.03 12.98 12.46
CA LYS A 351 12.87 13.30 11.30
C LYS A 351 14.36 13.25 11.66
N ASP A 352 14.74 13.79 12.81
CA ASP A 352 16.12 13.83 13.30
C ASP A 352 16.72 12.43 13.50
N LEU A 353 15.90 11.43 13.84
CA LEU A 353 16.35 10.04 14.00
C LEU A 353 16.60 9.33 12.67
N VAL A 354 15.80 9.65 11.64
CA VAL A 354 15.74 8.89 10.37
C VAL A 354 16.28 9.65 9.16
N SER A 355 16.75 10.90 9.35
CA SER A 355 17.43 11.69 8.32
C SER A 355 18.95 11.61 8.47
N GLU A 356 19.68 12.10 7.47
CA GLU A 356 21.14 12.14 7.46
C GLU A 356 21.73 12.69 8.77
N GLY A 357 22.62 11.89 9.39
CA GLY A 357 23.21 12.16 10.71
C GLY A 357 22.43 11.60 11.92
N GLY A 358 21.20 11.12 11.74
CA GLY A 358 20.41 10.45 12.77
C GLY A 358 20.89 9.04 13.09
N GLU A 359 20.71 8.57 14.32
CA GLU A 359 21.19 7.25 14.75
C GLU A 359 20.54 6.09 13.97
N ALA A 360 19.21 6.12 13.78
CA ALA A 360 18.53 5.08 12.99
C ALA A 360 18.92 5.18 11.50
N TRP A 361 19.07 6.39 10.97
CA TRP A 361 19.56 6.59 9.61
C TRP A 361 20.94 5.97 9.39
N GLN A 362 21.89 6.23 10.30
CA GLN A 362 23.24 5.69 10.20
C GLN A 362 23.21 4.16 10.21
N ILE A 363 22.39 3.58 11.11
CA ILE A 363 22.26 2.12 11.21
C ILE A 363 21.81 1.52 9.88
N ILE A 364 20.77 2.08 9.26
CA ILE A 364 20.20 1.58 7.99
C ILE A 364 21.15 1.88 6.82
N LYS A 365 21.84 3.02 6.83
CA LYS A 365 22.80 3.39 5.79
C LYS A 365 24.01 2.46 5.76
N ASP A 366 24.51 2.02 6.92
CA ASP A 366 25.61 1.04 7.02
C ASP A 366 25.26 -0.31 6.38
N LEU A 367 23.97 -0.66 6.34
CA LEU A 367 23.48 -1.89 5.70
C LEU A 367 23.29 -1.74 4.19
N ASP A 368 23.56 -0.56 3.65
CA ASP A 368 23.26 -0.15 2.27
C ASP A 368 21.78 -0.33 1.87
N ILE A 369 20.87 -0.23 2.85
CA ILE A 369 19.44 -0.28 2.62
C ILE A 369 18.91 1.15 2.39
N PRO A 370 18.13 1.40 1.33
CA PRO A 370 17.44 2.67 1.15
C PRO A 370 16.46 2.97 2.29
N LEU A 371 16.63 4.13 2.93
CA LEU A 371 15.69 4.69 3.91
C LEU A 371 14.81 5.76 3.25
N ILE A 372 13.57 5.40 2.97
CA ILE A 372 12.59 6.22 2.25
C ILE A 372 11.77 7.01 3.27
N LEU A 373 11.85 8.33 3.20
CA LEU A 373 11.02 9.22 4.02
C LEU A 373 9.83 9.72 3.19
N ILE A 374 8.62 9.59 3.71
CA ILE A 374 7.46 10.25 3.10
C ILE A 374 7.50 11.72 3.48
N LYS A 375 8.21 12.51 2.66
CA LYS A 375 8.51 13.94 2.87
C LYS A 375 7.33 14.70 3.44
N ASP A 376 6.18 14.64 2.78
CA ASP A 376 5.01 15.44 3.16
C ASP A 376 4.38 14.99 4.48
N SER A 377 4.67 13.78 4.99
CA SER A 377 4.29 13.40 6.36
C SER A 377 5.05 14.19 7.43
N TYR A 378 6.28 14.62 7.12
CA TYR A 378 7.12 15.44 8.01
C TYR A 378 6.85 16.94 7.87
N ASP A 379 6.39 17.38 6.71
CA ASP A 379 6.15 18.79 6.45
C ASP A 379 4.78 19.26 6.97
N ASN A 380 4.65 20.58 7.05
CA ASN A 380 3.39 21.25 7.34
C ASN A 380 2.47 21.18 6.12
N ARG A 381 1.16 21.29 6.37
CA ARG A 381 0.17 21.41 5.30
C ARG A 381 0.52 22.63 4.42
N PRO A 382 0.41 22.53 3.08
CA PRO A 382 0.53 23.67 2.19
C PRO A 382 -0.42 24.80 2.61
N VAL A 383 0.01 26.05 2.44
CA VAL A 383 -0.83 27.21 2.76
C VAL A 383 -1.94 27.35 1.73
N GLU A 384 -3.01 28.06 2.08
CA GLU A 384 -4.19 28.20 1.23
C GLU A 384 -3.88 28.76 -0.17
N GLN A 385 -2.87 29.62 -0.28
CA GLN A 385 -2.43 30.21 -1.55
C GLN A 385 -1.74 29.21 -2.48
N ASP A 386 -1.31 28.05 -1.99
CA ASP A 386 -0.63 27.02 -2.78
C ASP A 386 -1.62 26.14 -3.59
N TYR A 387 -2.93 26.34 -3.41
CA TYR A 387 -3.97 25.56 -4.09
C TYR A 387 -4.51 26.33 -5.31
N GLU A 388 -4.30 25.79 -6.51
CA GLU A 388 -4.83 26.35 -7.77
C GLU A 388 -6.31 26.02 -8.02
N GLY A 389 -6.93 25.18 -7.18
CA GLY A 389 -8.34 24.81 -7.26
C GLY A 389 -8.83 24.02 -6.04
N THR A 390 -10.14 23.77 -5.97
CA THR A 390 -10.81 23.12 -4.82
C THR A 390 -11.35 21.73 -5.12
N ASP A 391 -11.60 21.42 -6.39
CA ASP A 391 -12.22 20.17 -6.80
C ASP A 391 -11.24 19.00 -6.70
N CYS A 392 -11.74 17.81 -6.37
CA CYS A 392 -10.95 16.60 -6.36
C CYS A 392 -10.90 15.99 -7.78
N LEU A 393 -9.89 16.37 -8.56
CA LEU A 393 -9.60 15.83 -9.90
C LEU A 393 -9.02 14.40 -9.86
N ALA A 394 -8.36 14.03 -8.75
CA ALA A 394 -7.73 12.72 -8.56
C ALA A 394 -8.65 11.66 -7.95
N TYR A 395 -9.93 11.97 -7.76
CA TYR A 395 -10.87 11.15 -6.99
C TYR A 395 -11.06 9.71 -7.52
N GLY A 396 -10.90 9.51 -8.82
CA GLY A 396 -11.00 8.21 -9.49
C GLY A 396 -9.68 7.45 -9.55
N MET A 397 -8.56 8.01 -9.10
CA MET A 397 -7.25 7.35 -9.22
C MET A 397 -7.10 6.18 -8.26
N TYR A 398 -7.79 6.20 -7.12
CA TYR A 398 -7.61 5.24 -6.02
C TYR A 398 -8.94 4.95 -5.34
N GLY A 399 -9.24 3.68 -5.09
CA GLY A 399 -10.45 3.25 -4.39
C GLY A 399 -10.17 2.18 -3.35
N GLU A 400 -11.19 1.82 -2.57
CA GLU A 400 -11.15 0.64 -1.69
C GLU A 400 -12.20 -0.38 -2.15
N LEU A 401 -11.85 -1.67 -2.02
CA LEU A 401 -12.77 -2.80 -2.18
C LEU A 401 -12.87 -3.52 -0.86
N ARG A 402 -14.08 -3.67 -0.35
CA ARG A 402 -14.29 -4.10 1.03
C ARG A 402 -14.76 -5.54 1.11
N HIS A 403 -14.54 -6.15 2.27
CA HIS A 403 -14.89 -7.54 2.58
C HIS A 403 -16.35 -7.93 2.27
N ASN A 404 -17.27 -6.96 2.33
CA ASN A 404 -18.70 -7.10 2.06
C ASN A 404 -19.11 -6.75 0.61
N GLY A 405 -18.15 -6.51 -0.29
CA GLY A 405 -18.39 -6.17 -1.69
C GLY A 405 -18.49 -4.68 -1.98
N ASP A 406 -18.51 -3.80 -0.97
CA ASP A 406 -18.60 -2.36 -1.19
C ASP A 406 -17.39 -1.83 -1.97
N VAL A 407 -17.70 -0.96 -2.93
CA VAL A 407 -16.71 -0.17 -3.69
C VAL A 407 -16.75 1.25 -3.16
N GLN A 408 -15.61 1.75 -2.68
CA GLN A 408 -15.49 3.11 -2.16
C GLN A 408 -14.53 3.94 -3.01
N LEU A 409 -14.92 5.20 -3.25
CA LEU A 409 -14.02 6.19 -3.79
C LEU A 409 -13.03 6.66 -2.73
N CYS A 410 -11.81 7.02 -3.15
CA CYS A 410 -10.74 7.53 -2.29
C CYS A 410 -10.27 6.50 -1.25
N SER A 411 -9.03 6.05 -1.39
CA SER A 411 -8.34 5.17 -0.42
C SER A 411 -8.06 5.84 0.94
N ASP A 412 -8.19 7.17 1.03
CA ASP A 412 -7.92 7.94 2.25
C ASP A 412 -9.19 8.30 3.03
N SER A 413 -10.36 7.83 2.59
CA SER A 413 -11.60 7.87 3.37
C SER A 413 -11.70 6.71 4.38
N TYR A 414 -10.79 5.73 4.27
CA TYR A 414 -10.55 4.60 5.16
C TYR A 414 -11.82 3.88 5.63
N GLY A 415 -12.71 3.48 4.74
CA GLY A 415 -13.92 2.73 5.09
C GLY A 415 -15.16 3.56 5.37
N ASN A 416 -15.11 4.90 5.24
CA ASN A 416 -16.27 5.77 5.47
C ASN A 416 -17.42 5.45 4.48
N PRO A 417 -18.60 5.02 4.95
CA PRO A 417 -19.72 4.65 4.08
C PRO A 417 -20.23 5.79 3.18
N GLU A 418 -20.01 7.06 3.53
CA GLU A 418 -20.37 8.21 2.68
C GLU A 418 -19.68 8.18 1.31
N TYR A 419 -18.53 7.50 1.22
CA TYR A 419 -17.72 7.36 0.01
C TYR A 419 -18.08 6.12 -0.82
N THR A 420 -19.07 5.33 -0.38
CA THR A 420 -19.50 4.11 -1.08
C THR A 420 -20.31 4.47 -2.33
N ILE A 421 -19.89 3.88 -3.45
CA ILE A 421 -20.48 4.12 -4.77
C ILE A 421 -21.25 2.94 -5.35
N GLY A 422 -21.14 1.76 -4.75
CA GLY A 422 -21.88 0.57 -5.13
C GLY A 422 -21.35 -0.68 -4.45
N ASN A 423 -21.88 -1.84 -4.81
CA ASN A 423 -21.49 -3.13 -4.26
C ASN A 423 -21.31 -4.18 -5.38
N LEU A 424 -20.16 -4.86 -5.39
CA LEU A 424 -19.77 -5.84 -6.42
C LEU A 424 -20.58 -7.14 -6.40
N PHE A 425 -21.31 -7.41 -5.31
CA PHE A 425 -22.22 -8.54 -5.24
C PHE A 425 -23.57 -8.24 -5.87
N GLU A 426 -23.85 -6.97 -6.19
CA GLU A 426 -25.10 -6.53 -6.81
C GLU A 426 -24.89 -6.12 -8.26
N ASN A 427 -23.81 -5.38 -8.56
CA ASN A 427 -23.54 -4.81 -9.87
C ASN A 427 -22.10 -5.10 -10.32
N THR A 428 -21.84 -4.97 -11.61
CA THR A 428 -20.47 -5.03 -12.15
C THR A 428 -19.65 -3.81 -11.76
N LEU A 429 -18.32 -3.92 -11.78
CA LEU A 429 -17.45 -2.78 -11.46
C LEU A 429 -17.66 -1.63 -12.46
N ASP A 430 -17.86 -1.93 -13.75
CA ASP A 430 -18.14 -0.93 -14.79
C ASP A 430 -19.44 -0.15 -14.54
N GLU A 431 -20.53 -0.84 -14.18
CA GLU A 431 -21.80 -0.22 -13.82
C GLU A 431 -21.64 0.69 -12.60
N ILE A 432 -20.93 0.22 -11.57
CA ILE A 432 -20.64 1.01 -10.37
C ILE A 432 -19.80 2.25 -10.71
N TRP A 433 -18.77 2.08 -11.54
CA TRP A 433 -17.81 3.13 -11.88
C TRP A 433 -18.40 4.22 -12.77
N THR A 434 -19.43 3.91 -13.56
CA THR A 434 -20.15 4.87 -14.41
C THR A 434 -21.47 5.34 -13.80
N SER A 435 -21.78 4.90 -12.56
CA SER A 435 -23.06 5.16 -11.93
C SER A 435 -23.29 6.64 -11.59
N GLN A 436 -24.57 7.04 -11.58
CA GLN A 436 -24.98 8.34 -11.03
C GLN A 436 -24.58 8.50 -9.55
N ARG A 437 -24.56 7.40 -8.80
CA ARG A 437 -24.14 7.39 -7.40
C ARG A 437 -22.70 7.88 -7.26
N ARG A 438 -21.79 7.49 -8.16
CA ARG A 438 -20.41 7.97 -8.15
C ARG A 438 -20.33 9.48 -8.32
N GLN A 439 -21.11 10.05 -9.24
CA GLN A 439 -21.20 11.50 -9.42
C GLN A 439 -21.71 12.19 -8.16
N GLN A 440 -22.78 11.68 -7.54
CA GLN A 440 -23.33 12.25 -6.30
C GLN A 440 -22.31 12.26 -5.14
N VAL A 441 -21.48 11.22 -5.02
CA VAL A 441 -20.42 11.16 -4.01
C VAL A 441 -19.34 12.19 -4.32
N LEU A 442 -18.92 12.33 -5.58
CA LEU A 442 -17.97 13.35 -6.01
C LEU A 442 -18.49 14.77 -5.74
N ASP A 443 -19.77 15.04 -6.05
CA ASP A 443 -20.39 16.34 -5.80
C ASP A 443 -20.29 16.71 -4.32
N LYS A 444 -20.60 15.78 -3.41
CA LYS A 444 -20.45 15.98 -1.95
C LYS A 444 -19.00 16.21 -1.52
N ILE A 445 -18.05 15.52 -2.14
CA ILE A 445 -16.61 15.72 -1.87
C ILE A 445 -16.19 17.15 -2.25
N ASN A 446 -16.66 17.64 -3.41
CA ASN A 446 -16.34 18.96 -3.93
C ASN A 446 -17.10 20.09 -3.20
N GLU A 447 -18.36 19.88 -2.82
CA GLU A 447 -19.14 20.79 -1.97
C GLU A 447 -18.43 21.06 -0.63
N LYS A 448 -17.83 20.03 -0.04
CA LYS A 448 -17.01 20.14 1.19
C LYS A 448 -15.60 20.71 0.93
N GLN A 449 -15.23 20.95 -0.33
CA GLN A 449 -13.89 21.33 -0.77
C GLN A 449 -12.79 20.41 -0.21
N CYS A 450 -13.06 19.10 -0.19
CA CYS A 450 -12.25 18.12 0.53
C CYS A 450 -10.76 18.23 0.19
N PHE A 451 -10.39 18.39 -1.09
CA PHE A 451 -8.99 18.53 -1.51
C PHE A 451 -8.25 19.63 -0.73
N LYS A 452 -8.89 20.78 -0.55
CA LYS A 452 -8.30 21.94 0.11
C LYS A 452 -8.41 21.87 1.64
N THR A 453 -9.52 21.36 2.17
CA THR A 453 -9.89 21.50 3.59
C THR A 453 -9.62 20.26 4.43
N ALA A 454 -9.75 19.05 3.87
CA ALA A 454 -9.75 17.79 4.65
C ALA A 454 -8.82 16.69 4.11
N CYS A 455 -8.42 16.76 2.84
CA CYS A 455 -7.62 15.73 2.18
C CYS A 455 -6.23 15.68 2.83
N PRO A 456 -5.77 14.49 3.29
CA PRO A 456 -4.46 14.38 3.92
C PRO A 456 -3.37 14.83 2.94
N HIS A 457 -2.55 15.81 3.32
CA HIS A 457 -1.57 16.41 2.39
C HIS A 457 -0.41 15.48 2.03
N ASN A 458 -0.28 14.35 2.72
CA ASN A 458 0.62 13.25 2.41
C ASN A 458 -0.06 12.09 1.65
N SER A 459 -1.30 12.30 1.18
CA SER A 459 -2.02 11.32 0.38
C SER A 459 -1.70 11.46 -1.10
N ARG A 460 -1.78 10.33 -1.79
CA ARG A 460 -1.58 10.18 -3.23
C ARG A 460 -2.57 11.03 -4.02
N GLY A 461 -3.83 11.06 -3.54
CA GLY A 461 -4.89 11.88 -4.12
C GLY A 461 -4.60 13.38 -4.01
N HIS A 462 -4.10 13.84 -2.86
CA HIS A 462 -3.70 15.24 -2.67
C HIS A 462 -2.58 15.65 -3.64
N HIS A 463 -1.57 14.81 -3.76
CA HIS A 463 -0.44 15.00 -4.66
C HIS A 463 -0.87 15.10 -6.13
N HIS A 464 -1.69 14.17 -6.60
CA HIS A 464 -2.23 14.23 -7.96
C HIS A 464 -3.12 15.45 -8.19
N ASN A 465 -3.97 15.82 -7.23
CA ASN A 465 -4.78 17.03 -7.35
C ASN A 465 -3.92 18.29 -7.57
N ARG A 466 -2.79 18.43 -6.85
CA ARG A 466 -1.87 19.57 -7.03
C ARG A 466 -1.28 19.61 -8.44
N VAL A 467 -0.91 18.47 -9.01
CA VAL A 467 -0.40 18.39 -10.39
C VAL A 467 -1.51 18.62 -11.41
N PHE A 468 -2.69 18.03 -11.22
CA PHE A 468 -3.80 18.12 -12.16
C PHE A 468 -4.39 19.53 -12.23
N HIS A 469 -4.47 20.26 -11.11
CA HIS A 469 -4.88 21.66 -11.14
C HIS A 469 -3.88 22.56 -11.87
N GLN A 470 -2.57 22.31 -11.74
CA GLN A 470 -1.57 22.99 -12.57
C GLN A 470 -1.80 22.69 -14.07
N ILE A 471 -2.10 21.45 -14.44
CA ILE A 471 -2.44 21.08 -15.82
C ILE A 471 -3.68 21.84 -16.31
N GLU A 472 -4.72 21.99 -15.48
CA GLU A 472 -5.92 22.75 -15.83
C GLU A 472 -5.63 24.24 -16.01
N ARG A 473 -4.67 24.82 -15.29
CA ARG A 473 -4.19 26.18 -15.57
C ARG A 473 -3.60 26.27 -16.99
N PHE A 474 -2.68 25.38 -17.35
CA PHE A 474 -2.12 25.33 -18.71
C PHE A 474 -3.18 25.08 -19.77
N ARG A 475 -4.22 24.28 -19.49
CA ARG A 475 -5.37 24.08 -20.38
C ARG A 475 -6.12 25.38 -20.64
N ARG A 476 -6.45 26.13 -19.60
CA ARG A 476 -7.16 27.42 -19.71
C ARG A 476 -6.33 28.46 -20.46
N GLU A 477 -5.01 28.39 -20.36
CA GLU A 477 -4.07 29.25 -21.10
C GLU A 477 -3.84 28.81 -22.56
N GLY A 478 -4.38 27.66 -23.00
CA GLY A 478 -4.15 27.13 -24.35
C GLY A 478 -2.74 26.58 -24.56
N ARG A 479 -2.06 26.13 -23.49
CA ARG A 479 -0.64 25.72 -23.46
C ARG A 479 -0.45 24.23 -23.08
N LEU A 480 -1.37 23.36 -23.49
CA LEU A 480 -1.26 21.91 -23.21
C LEU A 480 -0.09 21.24 -23.93
N ASP A 481 0.42 21.82 -25.01
CA ASP A 481 1.64 21.38 -25.69
C ASP A 481 2.85 21.39 -24.76
N VAL A 482 2.95 22.39 -23.87
CA VAL A 482 3.99 22.47 -22.84
C VAL A 482 3.87 21.31 -21.85
N VAL A 483 2.65 21.00 -21.43
CA VAL A 483 2.36 19.88 -20.50
C VAL A 483 2.71 18.56 -21.15
N ARG A 484 2.29 18.33 -22.40
CA ARG A 484 2.59 17.10 -23.16
C ARG A 484 4.09 16.86 -23.24
N ARG A 485 4.85 17.90 -23.62
CA ARG A 485 6.32 17.82 -23.69
C ARG A 485 6.95 17.54 -22.32
N TRP A 486 6.48 18.20 -21.27
CA TRP A 486 6.96 17.95 -19.89
C TRP A 486 6.68 16.52 -19.42
N MET A 487 5.52 15.95 -19.74
CA MET A 487 5.19 14.56 -19.43
C MET A 487 6.04 13.55 -20.22
N GLU A 488 6.29 13.83 -21.50
CA GLU A 488 7.17 13.00 -22.34
C GLU A 488 8.60 13.02 -21.80
N ASP A 489 9.13 14.20 -21.48
CA ASP A 489 10.46 14.33 -20.88
C ASP A 489 10.52 13.60 -19.52
N LEU A 490 9.47 13.66 -18.68
CA LEU A 490 9.42 12.90 -17.43
C LEU A 490 9.51 11.39 -17.67
N ARG A 491 8.83 10.87 -18.71
CA ARG A 491 8.92 9.45 -19.10
C ARG A 491 10.33 9.06 -19.54
N GLU A 492 11.05 9.96 -20.21
CA GLU A 492 12.43 9.71 -20.64
C GLU A 492 13.44 9.70 -19.48
N VAL A 493 13.20 10.51 -18.44
CA VAL A 493 14.14 10.67 -17.30
C VAL A 493 13.71 9.91 -16.04
N THR A 494 12.66 9.09 -16.10
CA THR A 494 12.24 8.23 -14.99
C THR A 494 11.83 6.85 -15.47
N TYR A 495 11.97 5.84 -14.61
CA TYR A 495 11.41 4.51 -14.85
C TYR A 495 10.04 4.39 -14.17
N PRO A 496 9.12 3.57 -14.74
CA PRO A 496 7.90 3.19 -14.05
C PRO A 496 8.23 2.29 -12.85
N LEU A 497 7.40 2.35 -11.80
CA LEU A 497 7.48 1.43 -10.66
C LEU A 497 6.79 0.09 -10.89
N GLY A 498 5.74 0.08 -11.71
CA GLY A 498 4.91 -1.11 -11.94
C GLY A 498 3.85 -1.37 -10.91
N HIS A 499 3.73 -0.45 -9.96
CA HIS A 499 2.70 -0.44 -8.97
C HIS A 499 2.50 1.01 -8.50
N SER A 500 1.38 1.27 -7.83
CA SER A 500 1.00 2.59 -7.33
C SER A 500 1.39 2.84 -5.87
N PHE A 501 1.93 1.84 -5.17
CA PHE A 501 2.10 1.90 -3.71
C PHE A 501 3.04 3.02 -3.20
N PHE A 502 4.10 3.37 -3.94
CA PHE A 502 5.00 4.48 -3.58
C PHE A 502 4.61 5.82 -4.22
N VAL A 503 3.58 5.83 -5.07
CA VAL A 503 2.93 7.06 -5.57
C VAL A 503 2.09 7.64 -4.45
#